data_AF-A0ABD0QVG1-F1
#
_entry.id   AF-A0ABD0QVG1-F1
#
_cell.length_a   1.000
_cell.length_b   1.000
_cell.length_c   1.000
_cell.angle_alpha   90.00
_cell.angle_beta   90.00
_cell.angle_gamma   90.00
#
_symmetry.space_group_name_H-M   'P 1'
#
loop_
_entity.id
_entity.type
_entity.pdbx_description
1 polymer ?
#
loop_
_entity_poly.entity_id
_entity_poly.type
_entity_poly.pdbx_seq_one_letter_code
_entity_poly.pdbx_strand_id
1 'polypeptide(L)'
;MVEVYDSSRELVKIVPCRWTPNNDMAFWLSQDDETILQYLSTSPYAEPPHFDHHIKSTIQFLLDHPTADGLFPGGQPHLYCRAEDGRWKRA
;
A
#
# COMPACT_ATOMS: atom_id res chain seq x y z
N MET A 1 -11.91 8.17 -3.03
CA MET A 1 -10.68 8.43 -3.80
C MET A 1 -9.93 9.58 -3.12
N VAL A 2 -8.60 9.51 -3.01
CA VAL A 2 -7.78 10.49 -2.27
C VAL A 2 -6.84 11.20 -3.24
N GLU A 3 -6.70 12.52 -3.11
CA GLU A 3 -5.74 13.32 -3.87
C GLU A 3 -4.34 13.19 -3.26
N VAL A 4 -3.36 12.79 -4.07
CA VAL A 4 -1.99 12.46 -3.60
C VAL A 4 -0.91 13.38 -4.16
N TYR A 5 -1.25 14.31 -5.07
CA TYR A 5 -0.27 15.20 -5.70
C TYR A 5 -0.74 16.64 -5.67
N ASP A 6 0.06 17.51 -5.06
CA ASP A 6 -0.11 18.96 -5.07
C ASP A 6 0.71 19.53 -6.23
N SER A 7 0.06 19.84 -7.35
CA SER A 7 0.70 20.37 -8.55
C SER A 7 1.23 21.79 -8.37
N SER A 8 0.65 22.58 -7.45
CA SER A 8 1.11 23.95 -7.18
C SER A 8 2.44 23.99 -6.43
N ARG A 9 2.74 22.92 -5.67
CA ARG A 9 3.97 22.77 -4.89
C ARG A 9 4.91 21.70 -5.43
N GLU A 10 4.47 20.97 -6.46
CA GLU A 10 5.16 19.81 -7.04
C GLU A 10 5.50 18.73 -5.98
N LEU A 11 4.55 18.46 -5.08
CA LEU A 11 4.73 17.52 -3.98
C LEU A 11 3.78 16.33 -4.08
N VAL A 12 4.31 15.13 -3.92
CA VAL A 12 3.50 13.97 -3.55
C VAL A 12 3.25 14.03 -2.04
N LYS A 13 1.97 13.98 -1.65
CA LYS A 13 1.51 14.04 -0.27
C LYS A 13 0.76 12.75 0.07
N ILE A 14 1.41 11.88 0.84
CA ILE A 14 0.77 10.71 1.43
C ILE A 14 0.24 11.11 2.81
N VAL A 15 -1.06 11.34 2.88
CA VAL A 15 -1.74 11.71 4.13
C VAL A 15 -1.88 10.51 5.07
N PRO A 16 -1.96 10.75 6.40
CA PRO A 16 -2.26 9.69 7.33
C PRO A 16 -3.57 8.98 6.94
N CYS A 17 -3.48 7.67 6.81
CA CYS A 17 -4.63 6.80 6.61
C CYS A 17 -4.92 6.03 7.91
N ARG A 18 -6.08 5.38 7.98
CA ARG A 18 -6.51 4.60 9.13
C ARG A 18 -7.14 3.30 8.66
N TRP A 19 -6.83 2.22 9.36
CA TRP A 19 -7.49 0.93 9.23
C TRP A 19 -7.61 0.30 10.61
N THR A 20 -8.46 -0.72 10.71
CA THR A 20 -8.57 -1.55 11.91
C THR A 20 -7.71 -2.80 11.73
N PRO A 21 -7.04 -3.29 12.80
CA PRO A 21 -6.33 -4.56 12.76
C PRO A 21 -7.24 -5.70 12.30
N ASN A 22 -6.76 -6.54 11.39
CA ASN A 22 -7.46 -7.74 10.95
C ASN A 22 -6.49 -8.93 10.89
N ASN A 23 -6.41 -9.67 12.00
CA ASN A 23 -5.51 -10.81 12.13
C ASN A 23 -5.94 -11.99 11.24
N ASP A 24 -7.21 -12.06 10.85
CA ASP A 24 -7.70 -13.11 9.96
C ASP A 24 -7.07 -13.00 8.57
N MET A 25 -6.47 -11.85 8.22
CA MET A 25 -5.73 -11.70 6.96
C MET A 25 -4.51 -12.63 6.87
N ALA A 26 -3.96 -13.07 8.01
CA ALA A 26 -2.85 -14.03 8.04
C ALA A 26 -3.19 -15.36 7.37
N PHE A 27 -4.48 -15.74 7.34
CA PHE A 27 -4.95 -16.92 6.61
C PHE A 27 -4.51 -16.89 5.14
N TRP A 28 -4.65 -15.73 4.48
CA TRP A 28 -4.35 -15.58 3.05
C TRP A 28 -2.86 -15.78 2.72
N LEU A 29 -1.96 -15.50 3.66
CA LEU A 29 -0.52 -15.73 3.42
C LEU A 29 -0.17 -17.22 3.24
N SER A 30 -1.02 -18.12 3.74
CA SER A 30 -0.83 -19.57 3.60
C SER A 30 -1.45 -20.16 2.32
N GLN A 31 -2.22 -19.38 1.58
CA GLN A 31 -2.93 -19.87 0.40
C GLN A 31 -2.02 -19.91 -0.84
N ASP A 32 -2.32 -20.83 -1.75
CA ASP A 32 -1.68 -20.88 -3.07
C ASP A 32 -2.11 -19.69 -3.96
N ASP A 33 -1.35 -19.49 -5.03
CA ASP A 33 -1.51 -18.31 -5.89
C ASP A 33 -2.82 -18.36 -6.69
N GLU A 34 -3.29 -19.55 -7.07
CA GLU A 34 -4.59 -19.74 -7.73
C GLU A 34 -5.75 -19.31 -6.82
N THR A 35 -5.71 -19.68 -5.54
CA THR A 35 -6.70 -19.28 -4.54
C THR A 35 -6.67 -17.78 -4.30
N ILE A 36 -5.48 -17.18 -4.19
CA ILE A 36 -5.34 -15.73 -4.04
C ILE A 36 -5.92 -14.98 -5.23
N LEU A 37 -5.57 -15.40 -6.45
CA LEU A 37 -6.15 -14.83 -7.67
C LEU A 37 -7.67 -14.99 -7.68
N GLN A 38 -8.19 -16.19 -7.42
CA GLN A 38 -9.61 -16.46 -7.52
C GLN A 38 -10.49 -15.66 -6.53
N TYR A 39 -9.98 -15.41 -5.32
CA TYR A 39 -10.78 -14.79 -4.25
C TYR A 39 -10.43 -13.34 -3.95
N LEU A 40 -9.22 -12.87 -4.29
CA LEU A 40 -8.79 -11.49 -3.99
C LEU A 40 -8.63 -10.61 -5.23
N SER A 41 -8.73 -11.16 -6.45
CA SER A 41 -8.85 -10.39 -7.69
C SER A 41 -10.32 -10.18 -8.08
N THR A 42 -10.60 -9.07 -8.75
CA THR A 42 -11.87 -8.85 -9.46
C THR A 42 -11.93 -9.53 -10.83
N SER A 43 -10.80 -10.01 -11.35
CA SER A 43 -10.64 -10.60 -12.69
C SER A 43 -9.49 -11.63 -12.72
N PRO A 44 -9.67 -12.83 -12.14
CA PRO A 44 -8.58 -13.79 -11.92
C PRO A 44 -7.77 -14.17 -13.17
N TYR A 45 -8.40 -14.14 -14.36
CA TYR A 45 -7.78 -14.49 -15.64
C TYR A 45 -7.13 -13.31 -16.38
N ALA A 46 -7.21 -12.10 -15.83
CA ALA A 46 -6.72 -10.88 -16.48
C ALA A 46 -5.70 -10.11 -15.61
N GLU A 47 -5.31 -10.67 -14.47
CA GLU A 47 -4.32 -10.03 -13.61
C GLU A 47 -2.90 -10.09 -14.20
N PRO A 48 -2.05 -9.11 -13.88
CA PRO A 48 -0.63 -9.14 -14.25
C PRO A 48 0.13 -10.32 -13.60
N PRO A 49 1.28 -10.73 -14.17
CA PRO A 49 2.04 -11.93 -13.76
C PRO A 49 2.66 -11.91 -12.35
N HIS A 50 2.36 -10.93 -11.50
CA HIS A 50 2.87 -10.80 -10.13
C HIS A 50 1.79 -10.35 -9.12
N PHE A 51 0.51 -10.50 -9.47
CA PHE A 51 -0.59 -10.03 -8.64
C PHE A 51 -0.61 -10.70 -7.26
N ASP A 52 -0.52 -12.02 -7.20
CA ASP A 52 -0.51 -12.82 -5.97
C ASP A 52 0.61 -12.38 -5.02
N HIS A 53 1.82 -12.20 -5.53
CA HIS A 53 2.97 -11.70 -4.77
C HIS A 53 2.73 -10.29 -4.20
N HIS A 54 2.17 -9.37 -5.01
CA HIS A 54 1.82 -8.03 -4.53
C HIS A 54 0.75 -8.07 -3.44
N ILE A 55 -0.26 -8.94 -3.57
CA ILE A 55 -1.30 -9.12 -2.55
C ILE A 55 -0.71 -9.69 -1.26
N LYS A 56 0.09 -10.76 -1.33
CA LYS A 56 0.77 -11.34 -0.15
C LYS A 56 1.66 -10.32 0.55
N SER A 57 2.44 -9.54 -0.20
CA SER A 57 3.27 -8.46 0.36
C SER A 57 2.44 -7.36 1.03
N THR A 58 1.29 -6.99 0.44
CA THR A 58 0.37 -6.01 1.01
C THR A 58 -0.26 -6.53 2.31
N ILE A 59 -0.66 -7.80 2.34
CA ILE A 59 -1.21 -8.44 3.55
C ILE A 59 -0.15 -8.50 4.65
N GLN A 60 1.08 -8.90 4.32
CA GLN A 60 2.19 -8.90 5.28
C GLN A 60 2.41 -7.50 5.87
N PHE A 61 2.43 -6.46 5.02
CA PHE A 61 2.57 -5.07 5.48
C PHE A 61 1.50 -4.66 6.49
N LEU A 62 0.24 -5.04 6.24
CA LEU A 62 -0.88 -4.74 7.13
C LEU A 62 -0.82 -5.52 8.45
N LEU A 63 -0.28 -6.74 8.44
CA LEU A 63 -0.06 -7.53 9.67
C LEU A 63 1.12 -6.99 10.49
N ASP A 64 2.19 -6.54 9.83
CA ASP A 64 3.34 -5.91 10.48
C ASP A 64 3.00 -4.52 11.03
N HIS A 65 2.00 -3.85 10.44
CA HIS A 65 1.48 -2.55 10.86
C HIS A 65 -0.03 -2.62 11.13
N PRO A 66 -0.48 -3.22 12.25
CA PRO A 66 -1.90 -3.37 12.57
C PRO A 66 -2.66 -2.04 12.63
N THR A 67 -1.95 -0.95 12.87
CA THR A 67 -2.46 0.43 12.82
C THR A 67 -1.47 1.32 12.07
N ALA A 68 -1.97 2.45 11.56
CA ALA A 68 -1.16 3.42 10.83
C ALA A 68 -0.35 4.38 11.73
N ASP A 69 -0.54 4.33 13.06
CA ASP A 69 0.04 5.31 13.99
C ASP A 69 1.57 5.32 13.96
N GLY A 70 2.20 4.15 13.80
CA GLY A 70 3.65 4.02 13.65
C GLY A 70 4.19 4.52 12.30
N LEU A 71 3.34 4.59 11.27
CA LEU A 71 3.71 5.02 9.93
C LEU A 71 3.67 6.55 9.79
N PHE A 72 2.82 7.24 10.56
CA PHE A 72 2.66 8.69 10.49
C PHE A 72 2.95 9.34 11.86
N PRO A 73 4.23 9.50 12.25
CA PRO A 73 4.60 10.13 13.52
C PRO A 73 3.95 11.50 13.69
N GLY A 74 3.27 11.72 14.81
CA GLY A 74 2.57 12.97 15.10
C GLY A 74 1.43 13.30 14.13
N GLY A 75 0.89 12.31 13.41
CA GLY A 75 -0.15 12.49 12.41
C GLY A 75 0.30 13.31 11.21
N GLN A 76 1.60 13.41 10.96
CA GLN A 76 2.14 14.20 9.86
C GLN A 76 2.14 13.39 8.55
N PRO A 77 1.81 14.02 7.41
CA PRO A 77 1.89 13.37 6.11
C PRO A 77 3.35 13.09 5.73
N HIS A 78 3.56 12.14 4.82
CA HIS A 78 4.83 12.03 4.11
C HIS A 78 4.80 12.88 2.86
N LEU A 79 5.83 13.71 2.71
CA LEU A 79 5.99 14.60 1.57
C LEU A 79 7.18 14.12 0.75
N TYR A 80 7.01 14.09 -0.57
CA TYR A 80 8.07 13.77 -1.51
C TYR A 80 8.12 14.82 -2.61
N CYS A 81 9.32 15.20 -3.02
CA CYS A 81 9.57 16.10 -4.14
C CYS A 81 10.48 15.41 -5.17
N ARG A 82 10.49 15.94 -6.39
CA ARG A 82 11.37 15.41 -7.44
C ARG A 82 12.80 15.90 -7.22
N ALA A 83 13.75 14.98 -7.22
CA ALA A 83 15.18 15.26 -7.21
C ALA A 83 15.67 15.67 -8.60
N GLU A 84 16.89 16.21 -8.67
CA GLU A 84 17.51 16.62 -9.94
C GLU A 84 17.69 15.45 -10.92
N ASP A 85 17.89 14.23 -10.40
CA ASP A 85 17.97 12.99 -11.18
C ASP A 85 16.60 12.42 -11.59
N GLY A 86 15.52 13.13 -11.28
CA GLY A 86 14.15 12.75 -11.61
C GLY A 86 13.50 11.77 -10.64
N ARG A 87 14.21 11.23 -9.63
CA ARG A 87 13.62 10.32 -8.63
C ARG A 87 12.83 11.07 -7.56
N TRP A 88 11.93 10.37 -6.89
CA TRP A 88 11.26 10.91 -5.70
C TRP A 88 12.20 10.86 -4.49
N LYS A 89 12.41 12.01 -3.86
CA LYS A 89 13.11 12.13 -2.57
C LYS A 89 12.14 12.59 -1.50
N ARG A 90 12.32 12.10 -0.27
CA ARG A 90 11.57 12.61 0.88
C ARG A 90 11.94 14.08 1.09
N ALA A 91 10.92 14.94 1.15
CA ALA A 91 11.09 16.38 1.31
C ALA A 91 11.44 16.75 2.76
#